data_AF-A0A0M8PZ89-F1
#
_entry.id   AF-A0A0M8PZ89-F1
#
_cell.length_a   1.000
_cell.length_b   1.000
_cell.length_c   1.000
_cell.angle_alpha   90.00
_cell.angle_beta   90.00
_cell.angle_gamma   90.00
#
_symmetry.space_group_name_H-M   'P 1'
#
loop_
_entity.id
_entity.type
_entity.pdbx_description
1 polymer ?
#
loop_
_entity_poly.entity_id
_entity_poly.type
_entity_poly.pdbx_seq_one_letter_code
_entity_poly.pdbx_strand_id
1 'polypeptide(L)'
;MTTVPITWDTINKGTTVTLSNDNLTAIIPNRTKTVRATVGKITGKWYWEVYLDALNTNGGMVGIVNSKVDLNADVLATRDNVRYIYSADGNKYPENTAYSSSYKAGDTIGVALDLDNDTLGFYKNGVFLGISHTNIKLLGEVYPAVSSGGSSVGNTNTVNFGATSFKYTIPKGYMAYNKQSKILLRSNSKTYSLESINVQYETKMTSNTAPSPLVATASSIYSTTFPAWKAFDGITNVSSGANNNWASSDNQFPCWIQIKYGEKKQVNAFYVYHINGGNETARLKNFTLQGSDNGNDWADIKTYNDVQWLDYYQLFYMGKIVDYLYYRLYIKSNYGFSRVSIAEIAFGYIEHIVNDIPVISRNNFISYGQNEIKELHSIYTNQKYILQEESSKNSEGLWTTQLDRKPLSISFN
;
A
#
# COMPACT_ATOMS: atom_id res chain seq x y z
N MET A 1 7.58 -11.80 4.38
CA MET A 1 6.17 -11.73 3.94
C MET A 1 6.01 -12.58 2.69
N THR A 2 5.15 -13.60 2.74
CA THR A 2 4.80 -14.39 1.55
C THR A 2 4.06 -13.48 0.56
N THR A 3 4.57 -13.40 -0.66
CA THR A 3 3.94 -12.63 -1.72
C THR A 3 2.59 -13.26 -2.07
N VAL A 4 1.50 -12.53 -1.90
CA VAL A 4 0.17 -13.00 -2.28
C VAL A 4 0.13 -13.17 -3.81
N PRO A 5 -0.17 -14.37 -4.34
CA PRO A 5 -0.29 -14.57 -5.78
C PRO A 5 -1.47 -13.77 -6.35
N ILE A 6 -1.36 -13.31 -7.60
CA ILE A 6 -2.49 -12.71 -8.31
C ILE A 6 -3.53 -13.81 -8.59
N THR A 7 -4.78 -13.54 -8.23
CA THR A 7 -5.94 -14.42 -8.38
C THR A 7 -7.15 -13.61 -8.86
N TRP A 8 -8.29 -14.25 -9.06
CA TRP A 8 -9.56 -13.53 -9.16
C TRP A 8 -9.89 -12.85 -7.83
N ASP A 9 -10.38 -11.61 -7.92
CA ASP A 9 -10.67 -10.79 -6.74
C ASP A 9 -11.94 -11.27 -6.04
N THR A 10 -11.83 -11.62 -4.76
CA THR A 10 -12.95 -12.10 -3.94
C THR A 10 -13.92 -10.99 -3.55
N ILE A 11 -13.46 -9.74 -3.58
CA ILE A 11 -14.22 -8.53 -3.24
C ILE A 11 -14.75 -7.88 -4.52
N ASN A 12 -13.88 -7.67 -5.51
CA ASN A 12 -14.21 -6.97 -6.76
C ASN A 12 -14.67 -7.96 -7.84
N LYS A 13 -15.86 -8.52 -7.64
CA LYS A 13 -16.56 -9.39 -8.60
C LYS A 13 -18.06 -9.14 -8.61
N GLY A 14 -18.73 -9.54 -9.68
CA GLY A 14 -20.19 -9.56 -9.75
C GLY A 14 -20.80 -10.37 -8.60
N THR A 15 -21.91 -9.88 -8.06
CA THR A 15 -22.72 -10.60 -7.08
C THR A 15 -23.07 -11.99 -7.62
N THR A 16 -22.94 -13.02 -6.80
CA THR A 16 -23.14 -14.44 -7.17
C THR A 16 -22.13 -15.07 -8.15
N VAL A 17 -21.05 -14.39 -8.54
CA VAL A 17 -19.86 -15.09 -9.10
C VAL A 17 -19.27 -15.98 -8.02
N THR A 18 -19.05 -17.26 -8.33
CA THR A 18 -18.43 -18.23 -7.42
C THR A 18 -16.99 -18.47 -7.82
N LEU A 19 -16.07 -18.41 -6.85
CA LEU A 19 -14.65 -18.66 -7.05
C LEU A 19 -14.23 -19.97 -6.36
N SER A 20 -13.34 -20.71 -6.99
CA SER A 20 -12.76 -21.95 -6.45
C SER A 20 -11.31 -22.12 -6.93
N ASN A 21 -10.64 -23.20 -6.54
CA ASN A 21 -9.25 -23.52 -6.92
C ASN A 21 -8.30 -22.35 -6.59
N ASP A 22 -8.24 -21.99 -5.31
CA ASP A 22 -7.48 -20.84 -4.80
C ASP A 22 -7.82 -19.52 -5.52
N ASN A 23 -9.10 -19.35 -5.85
CA ASN A 23 -9.65 -18.21 -6.60
C ASN A 23 -9.08 -18.09 -8.03
N LEU A 24 -8.65 -19.19 -8.65
CA LEU A 24 -8.23 -19.21 -10.06
C LEU A 24 -9.34 -19.70 -11.00
N THR A 25 -10.38 -20.33 -10.48
CA THR A 25 -11.55 -20.77 -11.26
C THR A 25 -12.75 -19.90 -10.93
N ALA A 26 -13.40 -19.35 -11.96
CA ALA A 26 -14.60 -18.51 -11.82
C ALA A 26 -15.79 -19.14 -12.54
N ILE A 27 -16.90 -19.29 -11.80
CA ILE A 27 -18.22 -19.62 -12.35
C ILE A 27 -19.02 -18.31 -12.43
N ILE A 28 -19.30 -17.89 -13.65
CA ILE A 28 -20.01 -16.64 -13.94
C ILE A 28 -21.42 -17.00 -14.35
N PRO A 29 -22.45 -16.59 -13.60
CA PRO A 29 -23.81 -17.12 -13.78
C PRO A 29 -24.52 -16.60 -15.03
N ASN A 30 -24.19 -15.40 -15.50
CA ASN A 30 -24.76 -14.76 -16.69
C ASN A 30 -23.98 -13.47 -17.02
N ARG A 31 -24.30 -12.84 -18.15
CA ARG A 31 -23.60 -11.67 -18.72
C ARG A 31 -23.72 -10.39 -17.89
N THR A 32 -24.57 -10.37 -16.86
CA THR A 32 -24.65 -9.24 -15.92
C THR A 32 -23.60 -9.35 -14.81
N LYS A 33 -22.69 -10.32 -14.90
CA LYS A 33 -21.69 -10.60 -13.88
C LYS A 33 -20.33 -10.74 -14.53
N THR A 34 -19.36 -10.03 -13.96
CA THR A 34 -17.96 -10.06 -14.40
C THR A 34 -17.08 -10.26 -13.18
N VAL A 35 -15.95 -10.94 -13.34
CA VAL A 35 -14.88 -10.94 -12.33
C VAL A 35 -13.59 -10.43 -12.94
N ARG A 36 -12.81 -9.70 -12.13
CA ARG A 36 -11.49 -9.20 -12.49
C ARG A 36 -10.41 -9.71 -11.54
N ALA A 37 -9.16 -9.61 -11.97
CA ALA A 37 -8.00 -9.96 -11.14
C ALA A 37 -7.80 -8.98 -9.96
N THR A 38 -7.08 -9.41 -8.93
CA THR A 38 -6.75 -8.60 -7.73
C THR A 38 -5.83 -7.41 -7.99
N VAL A 39 -5.07 -7.42 -9.09
CA VAL A 39 -4.07 -6.40 -9.42
C VAL A 39 -4.25 -5.93 -10.86
N GLY A 40 -4.33 -4.61 -11.05
CA GLY A 40 -4.37 -3.97 -12.35
C GLY A 40 -2.98 -3.54 -12.82
N LYS A 41 -2.86 -3.17 -14.09
CA LYS A 41 -1.61 -2.69 -14.70
C LYS A 41 -1.85 -1.38 -15.45
N ILE A 42 -0.84 -0.51 -15.42
CA ILE A 42 -0.81 0.78 -16.13
C ILE A 42 0.31 0.91 -17.18
N THR A 43 1.30 0.01 -17.15
CA THR A 43 2.46 -0.02 -18.06
C THR A 43 2.98 -1.46 -18.20
N GLY A 44 3.78 -1.74 -19.22
CA GLY A 44 4.44 -3.02 -19.45
C GLY A 44 3.69 -3.96 -20.39
N LYS A 45 4.34 -5.08 -20.70
CA LYS A 45 3.81 -6.16 -21.54
C LYS A 45 3.52 -7.40 -20.70
N TRP A 46 2.25 -7.79 -20.63
CA TRP A 46 1.76 -8.83 -19.73
C TRP A 46 1.00 -9.92 -20.47
N TYR A 47 1.14 -11.15 -19.98
CA TYR A 47 0.51 -12.33 -20.55
C TYR A 47 -0.10 -13.22 -19.47
N TRP A 48 -1.29 -13.74 -19.74
CA TRP A 48 -1.96 -14.78 -18.96
C TRP A 48 -2.76 -15.70 -19.88
N GLU A 49 -3.17 -16.85 -19.35
CA GLU A 49 -4.01 -17.81 -20.06
C GLU A 49 -5.33 -18.01 -19.33
N VAL A 50 -6.42 -18.14 -20.07
CA VAL A 50 -7.73 -18.52 -19.58
C VAL A 50 -8.14 -19.82 -20.27
N TYR A 51 -8.24 -20.89 -19.50
CA TYR A 51 -8.82 -22.15 -19.92
C TYR A 51 -10.35 -22.09 -19.79
N LEU A 52 -11.05 -22.50 -20.84
CA LEU A 52 -12.52 -22.46 -20.88
C LEU A 52 -13.07 -23.82 -20.43
N ASP A 53 -13.31 -23.99 -19.13
CA ASP A 53 -13.76 -25.26 -18.56
C ASP A 53 -15.13 -25.68 -19.09
N ALA A 54 -16.09 -24.76 -19.09
CA ALA A 54 -17.45 -25.00 -19.55
C ALA A 54 -18.02 -23.72 -20.17
N LEU A 55 -18.50 -23.83 -21.41
CA LEU A 55 -19.23 -22.77 -22.10
C LEU A 55 -20.65 -23.26 -22.37
N ASN A 56 -21.61 -22.37 -22.24
CA ASN A 56 -22.98 -22.62 -22.69
C ASN A 56 -23.16 -22.18 -24.16
N THR A 57 -24.36 -22.37 -24.72
CA THR A 57 -24.70 -22.02 -26.12
C THR A 57 -24.53 -20.52 -26.44
N ASN A 58 -24.58 -19.66 -25.42
CA ASN A 58 -24.34 -18.22 -25.52
C ASN A 58 -22.93 -17.82 -25.08
N GLY A 59 -21.97 -18.76 -25.08
CA GLY A 59 -20.54 -18.48 -25.01
C GLY A 59 -20.03 -17.78 -23.75
N GLY A 60 -18.74 -17.43 -23.80
CA GLY A 60 -18.00 -16.72 -22.75
C GLY A 60 -17.14 -15.59 -23.32
N MET A 61 -16.82 -14.62 -22.48
CA MET A 61 -15.99 -13.48 -22.83
C MET A 61 -14.68 -13.47 -22.04
N VAL A 62 -13.56 -13.23 -22.72
CA VAL A 62 -12.21 -13.15 -22.15
C VAL A 62 -11.56 -11.84 -22.57
N GLY A 63 -10.97 -11.10 -21.63
CA GLY A 63 -10.43 -9.78 -21.94
C GLY A 63 -9.97 -9.00 -20.72
N ILE A 64 -10.17 -7.69 -20.79
CA ILE A 64 -9.79 -6.74 -19.75
C ILE A 64 -10.92 -5.76 -19.43
N VAL A 65 -10.91 -5.24 -18.21
CA VAL A 65 -11.77 -4.13 -17.75
C VAL A 65 -10.96 -3.09 -17.01
N ASN A 66 -11.50 -1.87 -16.86
CA ASN A 66 -10.89 -0.86 -16.00
C ASN A 66 -11.44 -0.86 -14.57
N SER A 67 -10.95 0.07 -13.74
CA SER A 67 -11.40 0.22 -12.36
C SER A 67 -12.86 0.70 -12.21
N LYS A 68 -13.41 1.39 -13.22
CA LYS A 68 -14.73 2.03 -13.23
C LYS A 68 -15.88 1.13 -13.72
N VAL A 69 -15.57 -0.07 -14.23
CA VAL A 69 -16.59 -0.99 -14.72
C VAL A 69 -17.57 -1.36 -13.60
N ASP A 70 -18.87 -1.36 -13.89
CA ASP A 70 -19.86 -1.98 -13.01
C ASP A 70 -19.86 -3.49 -13.23
N LEU A 71 -19.35 -4.24 -12.26
CA LEU A 71 -19.22 -5.70 -12.31
C LEU A 71 -20.57 -6.44 -12.18
N ASN A 72 -21.66 -5.72 -11.90
CA ASN A 72 -23.04 -6.22 -11.81
C ASN A 72 -23.94 -5.78 -12.98
N ALA A 73 -23.43 -4.97 -13.89
CA ALA A 73 -24.14 -4.56 -15.10
C ALA A 73 -23.97 -5.59 -16.23
N ASP A 74 -24.87 -5.53 -17.21
CA ASP A 74 -24.71 -6.25 -18.47
C ASP A 74 -23.39 -5.82 -19.13
N VAL A 75 -22.51 -6.78 -19.41
CA VAL A 75 -21.18 -6.54 -20.00
C VAL A 75 -21.27 -5.86 -21.38
N LEU A 76 -22.40 -6.01 -22.08
CA LEU A 76 -22.64 -5.33 -23.35
C LEU A 76 -23.04 -3.86 -23.18
N ALA A 77 -23.49 -3.46 -21.99
CA ALA A 77 -23.85 -2.08 -21.67
C ALA A 77 -22.66 -1.25 -21.15
N THR A 78 -21.58 -1.89 -20.68
CA THR A 78 -20.40 -1.23 -20.10
C THR A 78 -19.31 -0.93 -21.12
N ARG A 79 -19.70 -0.48 -22.31
CA ARG A 79 -18.86 -0.38 -23.52
C ARG A 79 -17.54 0.37 -23.32
N ASP A 80 -17.58 1.48 -22.59
CA ASP A 80 -16.41 2.35 -22.42
C ASP A 80 -15.34 1.76 -21.50
N ASN A 81 -15.68 0.73 -20.72
CA ASN A 81 -14.86 0.21 -19.63
C ASN A 81 -14.28 -1.19 -19.88
N VAL A 82 -14.53 -1.76 -21.07
CA VAL A 82 -14.24 -3.18 -21.36
C VAL A 82 -13.58 -3.38 -22.71
N ARG A 83 -12.75 -4.42 -22.83
CA ARG A 83 -12.25 -4.94 -24.12
C ARG A 83 -12.25 -6.46 -24.05
N TYR A 84 -13.06 -7.10 -24.87
CA TYR A 84 -13.29 -8.55 -24.83
C TYR A 84 -13.20 -9.19 -26.21
N ILE A 85 -12.94 -10.49 -26.23
CA ILE A 85 -13.36 -11.37 -27.33
C ILE A 85 -14.48 -12.27 -26.83
N TYR A 86 -15.40 -12.62 -27.73
CA TYR A 86 -16.58 -13.44 -27.44
C TYR A 86 -16.52 -14.79 -28.15
N SER A 87 -16.81 -15.87 -27.42
CA SER A 87 -16.57 -17.22 -27.92
C SER A 87 -17.52 -17.70 -29.00
N ALA A 88 -18.76 -17.21 -29.01
CA ALA A 88 -19.80 -17.75 -29.88
C ALA A 88 -19.53 -17.43 -31.36
N ASP A 89 -19.02 -16.23 -31.65
CA ASP A 89 -18.75 -15.74 -33.00
C ASP A 89 -17.28 -15.38 -33.25
N GLY A 90 -16.49 -15.16 -32.19
CA GLY A 90 -15.11 -14.68 -32.28
C GLY A 90 -14.99 -13.16 -32.46
N ASN A 91 -16.08 -12.42 -32.26
CA ASN A 91 -16.07 -10.97 -32.38
C ASN A 91 -15.35 -10.32 -31.20
N LYS A 92 -14.77 -9.15 -31.46
CA LYS A 92 -14.25 -8.26 -30.42
C LYS A 92 -15.32 -7.27 -29.96
N TYR A 93 -15.31 -6.97 -28.67
CA TYR A 93 -16.25 -6.06 -28.00
C TYR A 93 -15.46 -4.95 -27.31
N PRO A 94 -15.98 -3.71 -27.30
CA PRO A 94 -17.40 -3.35 -27.46
C PRO A 94 -17.86 -3.06 -28.89
N GLU A 95 -16.99 -3.10 -29.89
CA GLU A 95 -17.33 -2.75 -31.27
C GLU A 95 -18.28 -3.77 -31.91
N ASN A 96 -18.29 -5.01 -31.41
CA ASN A 96 -18.99 -6.16 -31.99
C ASN A 96 -18.63 -6.34 -33.48
N THR A 97 -17.33 -6.47 -33.74
CA THR A 97 -16.77 -6.63 -35.09
C THR A 97 -15.98 -7.91 -35.18
N ALA A 98 -15.90 -8.47 -36.40
CA ALA A 98 -15.13 -9.69 -36.66
C ALA A 98 -13.66 -9.51 -36.25
N TYR A 99 -13.13 -10.52 -35.55
CA TYR A 99 -11.74 -10.51 -35.09
C TYR A 99 -11.12 -11.90 -35.20
N SER A 100 -11.79 -12.94 -34.71
CA SER A 100 -11.36 -14.33 -34.82
C SER A 100 -12.50 -15.24 -35.25
N SER A 101 -12.20 -16.52 -35.47
CA SER A 101 -13.22 -17.57 -35.48
C SER A 101 -13.77 -17.81 -34.06
N SER A 102 -14.92 -18.47 -33.96
CA SER A 102 -15.46 -18.96 -32.70
C SER A 102 -14.51 -19.92 -31.96
N TYR A 103 -14.74 -20.08 -30.66
CA TYR A 103 -13.97 -20.97 -29.79
C TYR A 103 -14.87 -21.60 -28.73
N LYS A 104 -14.42 -22.71 -28.14
CA LYS A 104 -15.27 -23.63 -27.38
C LYS A 104 -14.65 -24.04 -26.05
N ALA A 105 -15.44 -24.73 -25.22
CA ALA A 105 -14.93 -25.36 -24.01
C ALA A 105 -13.76 -26.31 -24.35
N GLY A 106 -12.72 -26.30 -23.51
CA GLY A 106 -11.45 -26.99 -23.72
C GLY A 106 -10.39 -26.16 -24.46
N ASP A 107 -10.75 -25.05 -25.11
CA ASP A 107 -9.76 -24.12 -25.67
C ASP A 107 -9.08 -23.31 -24.55
N THR A 108 -7.85 -22.89 -24.81
CA THR A 108 -7.08 -21.97 -23.96
C THR A 108 -6.88 -20.66 -24.70
N ILE A 109 -7.35 -19.58 -24.10
CA ILE A 109 -7.20 -18.22 -24.61
C ILE A 109 -6.02 -17.56 -23.91
N GLY A 110 -4.95 -17.31 -24.66
CA GLY A 110 -3.86 -16.46 -24.20
C GLY A 110 -4.21 -15.00 -24.42
N VAL A 111 -3.91 -14.13 -23.46
CA VAL A 111 -4.15 -12.69 -23.57
C VAL A 111 -2.82 -11.96 -23.51
N ALA A 112 -2.52 -11.16 -24.54
CA ALA A 112 -1.30 -10.38 -24.65
C ALA A 112 -1.62 -8.89 -24.55
N LEU A 113 -1.40 -8.33 -23.36
CA LEU A 113 -1.64 -6.94 -23.03
C LEU A 113 -0.33 -6.14 -23.15
N ASP A 114 -0.22 -5.26 -24.13
CA ASP A 114 0.95 -4.39 -24.33
C ASP A 114 0.56 -2.94 -24.05
N LEU A 115 0.71 -2.53 -22.78
CA LEU A 115 0.37 -1.18 -22.34
C LEU A 115 1.39 -0.14 -22.81
N ASP A 116 2.60 -0.58 -23.17
CA ASP A 116 3.64 0.32 -23.68
C ASP A 116 3.26 0.81 -25.09
N ASN A 117 2.78 -0.11 -25.93
CA ASN A 117 2.33 0.18 -27.30
C ASN A 117 0.81 0.36 -27.45
N ASP A 118 0.08 0.40 -26.35
CA ASP A 118 -1.37 0.63 -26.33
C ASP A 118 -2.19 -0.44 -27.08
N THR A 119 -1.80 -1.72 -27.01
CA THR A 119 -2.47 -2.79 -27.76
C THR A 119 -2.90 -3.98 -26.89
N LEU A 120 -3.95 -4.67 -27.34
CA LEU A 120 -4.42 -5.93 -26.79
C LEU A 120 -4.54 -6.96 -27.91
N GLY A 121 -3.86 -8.09 -27.78
CA GLY A 121 -3.97 -9.22 -28.69
C GLY A 121 -4.37 -10.50 -27.96
N PHE A 122 -4.84 -11.49 -28.72
CA PHE A 122 -5.27 -12.78 -28.17
C PHE A 122 -4.64 -13.95 -28.91
N TYR A 123 -4.51 -15.06 -28.20
CA TYR A 123 -4.05 -16.35 -28.73
C TYR A 123 -5.14 -17.38 -28.51
N LYS A 124 -5.35 -18.28 -29.47
CA LYS A 124 -6.15 -19.50 -29.27
C LYS A 124 -5.24 -20.69 -29.38
N ASN A 125 -5.12 -21.47 -28.30
CA ASN A 125 -4.30 -22.67 -28.24
C ASN A 125 -2.85 -22.43 -28.75
N GLY A 126 -2.25 -21.30 -28.33
CA GLY A 126 -0.89 -20.91 -28.70
C GLY A 126 -0.74 -20.20 -30.05
N VAL A 127 -1.80 -20.10 -30.86
CA VAL A 127 -1.77 -19.40 -32.15
C VAL A 127 -2.25 -17.95 -31.98
N PHE A 128 -1.43 -16.99 -32.39
CA PHE A 128 -1.77 -15.56 -32.32
C PHE A 128 -2.90 -15.22 -33.29
N LEU A 129 -3.92 -14.52 -32.81
CA LEU A 129 -5.09 -14.10 -33.59
C LEU A 129 -4.98 -12.68 -34.15
N GLY A 130 -3.89 -11.97 -33.84
CA GLY A 130 -3.69 -10.58 -34.22
C GLY A 130 -3.96 -9.59 -33.08
N ILE A 131 -3.93 -8.30 -33.39
CA ILE A 131 -4.26 -7.22 -32.45
C ILE A 131 -5.76 -6.95 -32.51
N SER A 132 -6.43 -7.09 -31.38
CA SER A 132 -7.87 -6.84 -31.24
C SER A 132 -8.18 -5.35 -31.09
N HIS A 133 -7.46 -4.66 -30.22
CA HIS A 133 -7.72 -3.27 -29.84
C HIS A 133 -6.41 -2.51 -29.69
N THR A 134 -6.45 -1.21 -29.99
CA THR A 134 -5.29 -0.30 -30.00
C THR A 134 -5.55 0.99 -29.22
N ASN A 135 -6.42 0.92 -28.21
CA ASN A 135 -6.93 2.07 -27.46
C ASN A 135 -7.12 1.74 -25.97
N ILE A 136 -6.19 0.96 -25.42
CA ILE A 136 -6.21 0.45 -24.05
C ILE A 136 -5.93 1.56 -23.04
N LYS A 137 -5.04 2.51 -23.34
CA LYS A 137 -4.67 3.62 -22.46
C LYS A 137 -5.85 4.52 -22.11
N LEU A 138 -6.89 4.57 -22.96
CA LEU A 138 -8.15 5.27 -22.65
C LEU A 138 -8.87 4.70 -21.42
N LEU A 139 -8.60 3.44 -21.07
CA LEU A 139 -9.18 2.78 -19.91
C LEU A 139 -8.48 3.13 -18.58
N GLY A 140 -7.26 3.69 -18.63
CA GLY A 140 -6.42 3.87 -17.44
C GLY A 140 -5.84 2.54 -16.96
N GLU A 141 -5.93 2.28 -15.64
CA GLU A 141 -5.54 0.99 -15.08
C GLU A 141 -6.51 -0.11 -15.52
N VAL A 142 -5.97 -1.22 -16.04
CA VAL A 142 -6.75 -2.34 -16.54
C VAL A 142 -6.43 -3.66 -15.84
N TYR A 143 -7.43 -4.53 -15.78
CA TYR A 143 -7.41 -5.81 -15.08
C TYR A 143 -7.87 -6.91 -16.03
N PRO A 144 -7.22 -8.08 -16.04
CA PRO A 144 -7.76 -9.30 -16.63
C PRO A 144 -9.17 -9.54 -16.12
N ALA A 145 -10.04 -9.97 -17.02
CA ALA A 145 -11.43 -10.22 -16.69
C ALA A 145 -12.03 -11.31 -17.57
N VAL A 146 -13.06 -11.93 -17.01
CA VAL A 146 -13.93 -12.89 -17.69
C VAL A 146 -15.38 -12.55 -17.40
N SER A 147 -16.25 -12.83 -18.38
CA SER A 147 -17.70 -12.66 -18.29
C SER A 147 -18.41 -13.78 -19.08
N SER A 148 -19.74 -13.85 -18.96
CA SER A 148 -20.60 -14.72 -19.78
C SER A 148 -21.21 -13.91 -20.93
N GLY A 149 -21.54 -14.55 -22.06
CA GLY A 149 -22.37 -13.92 -23.10
C GLY A 149 -23.88 -14.16 -22.94
N GLY A 150 -24.27 -15.12 -22.10
CA GLY A 150 -25.66 -15.53 -21.90
C GLY A 150 -26.41 -14.69 -20.87
N SER A 151 -27.68 -14.36 -21.13
CA SER A 151 -28.53 -13.60 -20.20
C SER A 151 -29.04 -14.43 -19.00
N SER A 152 -29.22 -15.74 -19.19
CA SER A 152 -29.78 -16.65 -18.18
C SER A 152 -28.91 -17.88 -17.89
N VAL A 153 -27.76 -18.01 -18.57
CA VAL A 153 -26.87 -19.16 -18.46
C VAL A 153 -25.41 -18.70 -18.38
N GLY A 154 -24.63 -19.39 -17.56
CA GLY A 154 -23.27 -19.04 -17.19
C GLY A 154 -22.17 -19.87 -17.85
N ASN A 155 -20.92 -19.49 -17.58
CA ASN A 155 -19.72 -20.21 -18.01
C ASN A 155 -18.74 -20.39 -16.84
N THR A 156 -17.84 -21.35 -16.98
CA THR A 156 -16.77 -21.62 -16.04
C THR A 156 -15.43 -21.46 -16.75
N ASN A 157 -14.51 -20.73 -16.12
CA ASN A 157 -13.19 -20.48 -16.68
C ASN A 157 -12.10 -20.51 -15.59
N THR A 158 -10.97 -21.14 -15.88
CA THR A 158 -9.79 -21.20 -15.03
C THR A 158 -8.67 -20.34 -15.61
N VAL A 159 -8.14 -19.42 -14.81
CA VAL A 159 -7.03 -18.55 -15.21
C VAL A 159 -5.70 -19.08 -14.70
N ASN A 160 -4.67 -18.95 -15.54
CA ASN A 160 -3.28 -18.99 -15.12
C ASN A 160 -2.68 -17.61 -15.33
N PHE A 161 -2.40 -16.87 -14.26
CA PHE A 161 -1.67 -15.60 -14.33
C PHE A 161 -0.15 -15.79 -14.46
N GLY A 162 0.34 -17.02 -14.43
CA GLY A 162 1.76 -17.38 -14.47
C GLY A 162 2.37 -17.64 -13.10
N ALA A 163 1.55 -18.07 -12.13
CA ALA A 163 2.05 -18.68 -10.89
C ALA A 163 2.60 -20.08 -11.14
N THR A 164 2.02 -20.79 -12.11
CA THR A 164 2.46 -22.07 -12.64
C THR A 164 2.86 -21.92 -14.11
N SER A 165 3.55 -22.91 -14.66
CA SER A 165 3.91 -22.91 -16.09
C SER A 165 2.67 -22.74 -16.98
N PHE A 166 2.77 -21.88 -17.98
CA PHE A 166 1.76 -21.75 -19.03
C PHE A 166 1.70 -23.01 -19.90
N LYS A 167 0.52 -23.29 -20.46
CA LYS A 167 0.32 -24.39 -21.41
C LYS A 167 0.99 -24.08 -22.74
N TYR A 168 0.97 -22.83 -23.17
CA TYR A 168 1.65 -22.36 -24.37
C TYR A 168 2.79 -21.40 -24.02
N THR A 169 3.81 -21.36 -24.87
CA THR A 169 4.97 -20.50 -24.66
C THR A 169 4.54 -19.03 -24.66
N ILE A 170 4.96 -18.31 -23.63
CA ILE A 170 4.74 -16.87 -23.53
C ILE A 170 5.35 -16.14 -24.74
N PRO A 171 4.65 -15.17 -25.35
CA PRO A 171 5.20 -14.40 -26.46
C PRO A 171 6.46 -13.63 -26.08
N LYS A 172 7.41 -13.50 -27.03
CA LYS A 172 8.67 -12.80 -26.80
C LYS A 172 8.42 -11.36 -26.34
N GLY A 173 9.07 -10.97 -25.25
CA GLY A 173 8.97 -9.62 -24.68
C GLY A 173 7.80 -9.42 -23.72
N TYR A 174 6.92 -10.40 -23.54
CA TYR A 174 5.87 -10.36 -22.54
C TYR A 174 6.32 -11.04 -21.24
N MET A 175 5.76 -10.58 -20.14
CA MET A 175 5.95 -11.16 -18.81
C MET A 175 4.68 -11.84 -18.33
N ALA A 176 4.81 -12.90 -17.53
CA ALA A 176 3.66 -13.45 -16.81
C ALA A 176 2.92 -12.34 -16.05
N TYR A 177 1.59 -12.36 -16.04
CA TYR A 177 0.80 -11.35 -15.33
C TYR A 177 1.09 -11.34 -13.82
N ASN A 178 1.34 -12.52 -13.25
CA ASN A 178 1.78 -12.77 -11.88
C ASN A 178 3.26 -12.46 -11.64
N LYS A 179 4.00 -11.95 -12.64
CA LYS A 179 5.38 -11.53 -12.43
C LYS A 179 5.39 -10.32 -11.49
N GLN A 180 6.03 -10.52 -10.35
CA GLN A 180 6.35 -9.46 -9.41
C GLN A 180 7.76 -8.94 -9.73
N SER A 181 7.87 -7.63 -9.93
CA SER A 181 9.17 -6.95 -9.97
C SER A 181 9.56 -6.64 -8.54
N LYS A 182 10.66 -7.22 -8.09
CA LYS A 182 11.27 -6.91 -6.81
C LYS A 182 12.63 -6.26 -7.02
N ILE A 183 13.06 -5.49 -6.04
CA ILE A 183 14.30 -4.73 -6.08
C ILE A 183 15.13 -5.12 -4.87
N LEU A 184 16.39 -5.47 -5.14
CA LEU A 184 17.45 -5.52 -4.15
C LEU A 184 18.52 -4.51 -4.58
N LEU A 185 19.21 -3.93 -3.60
CA LEU A 185 20.33 -3.03 -3.84
C LEU A 185 21.63 -3.80 -3.69
N ARG A 186 22.65 -3.42 -4.48
CA ARG A 186 23.99 -3.99 -4.36
C ARG A 186 25.01 -2.88 -4.22
N SER A 187 25.88 -3.00 -3.22
CA SER A 187 27.01 -2.10 -3.00
C SER A 187 28.20 -2.91 -2.48
N ASN A 188 29.40 -2.67 -3.01
CA ASN A 188 30.63 -3.37 -2.61
C ASN A 188 30.48 -4.89 -2.49
N SER A 189 29.85 -5.50 -3.51
CA SER A 189 29.55 -6.94 -3.58
C SER A 189 28.55 -7.48 -2.56
N LYS A 190 28.06 -6.68 -1.61
CA LYS A 190 26.98 -7.04 -0.68
C LYS A 190 25.61 -6.68 -1.25
N THR A 191 24.61 -7.47 -0.89
CA THR A 191 23.23 -7.29 -1.34
C THR A 191 22.37 -6.87 -0.17
N TYR A 192 21.45 -5.95 -0.42
CA TYR A 192 20.63 -5.33 0.60
C TYR A 192 19.17 -5.26 0.17
N SER A 193 18.27 -5.33 1.15
CA SER A 193 16.94 -4.75 1.01
C SER A 193 16.76 -3.59 1.97
N LEU A 194 15.98 -2.61 1.56
CA LEU A 194 15.65 -1.45 2.39
C LEU A 194 14.24 -1.62 2.92
N GLU A 195 14.05 -1.37 4.20
CA GLU A 195 12.75 -1.36 4.84
C GLU A 195 12.60 -0.02 5.58
N SER A 196 11.39 0.54 5.54
CA SER A 196 11.06 1.75 6.29
C SER A 196 9.78 1.48 7.06
N ILE A 197 9.90 1.47 8.38
CA ILE A 197 8.80 1.31 9.31
C ILE A 197 8.38 2.70 9.73
N ASN A 198 7.13 3.08 9.48
CA ASN A 198 6.56 4.34 9.96
C ASN A 198 5.36 4.00 10.85
N VAL A 199 5.51 4.19 12.15
CA VAL A 199 4.46 3.98 13.13
C VAL A 199 4.02 5.32 13.69
N GLN A 200 2.74 5.62 13.53
CA GLN A 200 2.09 6.75 14.17
C GLN A 200 1.14 6.20 15.25
N TYR A 201 1.18 6.78 16.44
CA TYR A 201 0.33 6.35 17.54
C TYR A 201 -1.06 6.96 17.40
N GLU A 202 -2.05 6.12 17.07
CA GLU A 202 -3.45 6.53 17.02
C GLU A 202 -4.02 6.68 18.44
N THR A 203 -4.31 7.91 18.84
CA THR A 203 -4.83 8.25 20.17
C THR A 203 -6.36 8.31 20.19
N LYS A 204 -6.98 8.93 19.16
CA LYS A 204 -8.43 9.04 18.98
C LYS A 204 -9.16 9.53 20.25
N MET A 205 -8.58 10.54 20.91
CA MET A 205 -9.14 11.06 22.16
C MET A 205 -10.51 11.71 21.93
N THR A 206 -11.42 11.56 22.89
CA THR A 206 -12.75 12.19 22.90
C THR A 206 -12.98 13.07 24.13
N SER A 207 -12.05 13.03 25.09
CA SER A 207 -11.96 13.93 26.23
C SER A 207 -10.51 13.97 26.74
N ASN A 208 -10.19 14.83 27.71
CA ASN A 208 -8.84 14.90 28.29
C ASN A 208 -8.37 13.59 28.95
N THR A 209 -9.26 12.64 29.22
CA THR A 209 -8.94 11.38 29.89
C THR A 209 -9.52 10.15 29.18
N ALA A 210 -9.99 10.30 27.93
CA ALA A 210 -10.58 9.20 27.16
C ALA A 210 -10.01 9.17 25.72
N PRO A 211 -9.65 7.99 25.19
CA PRO A 211 -9.73 6.67 25.84
C PRO A 211 -8.66 6.48 26.93
N SER A 212 -8.99 5.78 28.02
CA SER A 212 -8.01 5.36 29.02
C SER A 212 -7.00 4.39 28.38
N PRO A 213 -5.69 4.45 28.71
CA PRO A 213 -5.04 5.23 29.76
C PRO A 213 -4.51 6.61 29.33
N LEU A 214 -4.98 7.15 28.20
CA LEU A 214 -4.48 8.42 27.67
C LEU A 214 -4.93 9.61 28.51
N VAL A 215 -4.02 10.56 28.73
CA VAL A 215 -4.33 11.83 29.40
C VAL A 215 -3.71 12.99 28.64
N ALA A 216 -4.54 13.90 28.12
CA ALA A 216 -4.11 15.12 27.46
C ALA A 216 -4.30 16.32 28.39
N THR A 217 -3.25 17.13 28.52
CA THR A 217 -3.24 18.34 29.35
C THR A 217 -2.46 19.45 28.67
N ALA A 218 -2.72 20.69 29.05
CA ALA A 218 -1.99 21.85 28.56
C ALA A 218 -1.77 22.85 29.69
N SER A 219 -0.81 23.76 29.53
CA SER A 219 -0.54 24.84 30.49
C SER A 219 -1.76 25.75 30.67
N SER A 220 -2.52 25.93 29.60
CA SER A 220 -3.74 26.73 29.57
C SER A 220 -4.61 26.39 28.35
N ILE A 221 -5.85 26.86 28.38
CA ILE A 221 -6.82 26.73 27.29
C ILE A 221 -7.50 28.07 27.06
N TYR A 222 -7.71 28.47 25.80
CA TYR A 222 -8.41 29.72 25.47
C TYR A 222 -9.84 29.74 26.02
N SER A 223 -10.56 28.63 25.85
CA SER A 223 -11.88 28.40 26.43
C SER A 223 -12.17 26.90 26.50
N THR A 224 -13.28 26.52 27.12
CA THR A 224 -13.74 25.13 27.21
C THR A 224 -14.02 24.49 25.83
N THR A 225 -14.15 25.29 24.77
CA THR A 225 -14.32 24.82 23.39
C THR A 225 -13.02 24.31 22.76
N PHE A 226 -11.85 24.70 23.28
CA PHE A 226 -10.52 24.36 22.74
C PHE A 226 -9.67 23.53 23.72
N PRO A 227 -10.19 22.41 24.26
CA PRO A 227 -9.47 21.58 25.22
C PRO A 227 -8.26 20.88 24.59
N ALA A 228 -7.32 20.44 25.43
CA ALA A 228 -6.07 19.81 25.01
C ALA A 228 -6.28 18.54 24.17
N TRP A 229 -7.27 17.70 24.52
CA TRP A 229 -7.51 16.43 23.84
C TRP A 229 -7.81 16.54 22.35
N LYS A 230 -8.30 17.68 21.88
CA LYS A 230 -8.58 17.91 20.46
C LYS A 230 -7.33 17.93 19.59
N ALA A 231 -6.16 18.21 20.16
CA ALA A 231 -4.91 18.05 19.44
C ALA A 231 -4.42 16.60 19.42
N PHE A 232 -5.21 15.63 19.90
CA PHE A 232 -4.89 14.20 19.94
C PHE A 232 -6.12 13.36 19.58
N ASP A 233 -7.08 13.91 18.85
CA ASP A 233 -8.32 13.23 18.49
C ASP A 233 -8.22 12.48 17.15
N GLY A 234 -7.10 12.64 16.44
CA GLY A 234 -6.83 12.03 15.16
C GLY A 234 -7.42 12.78 13.97
N ILE A 235 -8.02 13.96 14.17
CA ILE A 235 -8.61 14.78 13.10
C ILE A 235 -7.54 15.73 12.55
N THR A 236 -6.94 15.33 11.43
CA THR A 236 -5.81 16.06 10.82
C THR A 236 -6.20 17.21 9.88
N ASN A 237 -7.44 17.22 9.35
CA ASN A 237 -7.92 18.25 8.42
C ASN A 237 -9.06 19.05 9.06
N VAL A 238 -8.68 20.05 9.85
CA VAL A 238 -9.62 20.95 10.53
C VAL A 238 -9.71 22.25 9.75
N SER A 239 -10.85 22.52 9.14
CA SER A 239 -11.10 23.76 8.38
C SER A 239 -11.17 24.99 9.28
N SER A 240 -10.82 26.15 8.73
CA SER A 240 -11.02 27.44 9.39
C SER A 240 -12.46 27.61 9.89
N GLY A 241 -12.61 28.01 11.16
CA GLY A 241 -13.90 28.14 11.84
C GLY A 241 -14.47 26.85 12.43
N ALA A 242 -13.96 25.67 12.06
CA ALA A 242 -14.27 24.44 12.79
C ALA A 242 -13.50 24.50 14.12
N ASN A 243 -14.23 24.65 15.22
CA ASN A 243 -13.67 24.72 16.57
C ASN A 243 -13.15 23.34 17.05
N ASN A 244 -12.31 22.68 16.26
CA ASN A 244 -11.74 21.36 16.55
C ASN A 244 -10.21 21.42 16.66
N ASN A 245 -9.72 22.10 17.68
CA ASN A 245 -8.30 22.25 17.94
C ASN A 245 -8.08 22.54 19.43
N TRP A 246 -6.86 22.35 19.91
CA TRP A 246 -6.41 23.01 21.14
C TRP A 246 -5.99 24.44 20.82
N ALA A 247 -6.21 25.37 21.76
CA ALA A 247 -5.68 26.73 21.71
C ALA A 247 -5.23 27.18 23.10
N SER A 248 -4.07 27.83 23.20
CA SER A 248 -3.58 28.42 24.46
C SER A 248 -4.41 29.65 24.85
N SER A 249 -4.34 30.05 26.12
CA SER A 249 -4.80 31.38 26.51
C SER A 249 -4.00 32.49 25.81
N ASP A 250 -4.61 33.67 25.70
CA ASP A 250 -3.99 34.83 25.06
C ASP A 250 -2.79 35.34 25.86
N ASN A 251 -1.71 35.65 25.13
CA ASN A 251 -0.46 36.25 25.60
C ASN A 251 0.26 35.46 26.71
N GLN A 252 0.06 34.13 26.75
CA GLN A 252 0.72 33.24 27.70
C GLN A 252 1.80 32.41 27.02
N PHE A 253 2.97 33.02 26.79
CA PHE A 253 4.18 32.30 26.37
C PHE A 253 5.25 32.39 27.46
N PRO A 254 6.03 31.32 27.72
CA PRO A 254 5.92 30.00 27.09
C PRO A 254 4.68 29.23 27.57
N CYS A 255 4.06 28.47 26.68
CA CYS A 255 2.96 27.55 26.98
C CYS A 255 3.33 26.11 26.61
N TRP A 256 2.52 25.15 27.00
CA TRP A 256 2.76 23.76 26.61
C TRP A 256 1.47 22.96 26.43
N ILE A 257 1.58 21.90 25.63
CA ILE A 257 0.57 20.85 25.47
C ILE A 257 1.26 19.49 25.52
N GLN A 258 0.63 18.52 26.19
CA GLN A 258 1.21 17.20 26.40
C GLN A 258 0.18 16.07 26.32
N ILE A 259 0.69 14.87 26.12
CA ILE A 259 -0.04 13.61 26.22
C ILE A 259 0.73 12.60 27.08
N LYS A 260 -0.02 11.84 27.89
CA LYS A 260 0.41 10.63 28.60
C LYS A 260 -0.14 9.41 27.88
N TYR A 261 0.68 8.39 27.61
CA TYR A 261 0.27 7.20 26.85
C TYR A 261 -0.15 5.98 27.69
N GLY A 262 0.09 5.99 29.01
CA GLY A 262 -0.16 4.86 29.93
C GLY A 262 0.95 3.82 29.98
N GLU A 263 1.73 3.70 28.91
CA GLU A 263 3.03 3.02 28.85
C GLU A 263 4.04 3.91 28.16
N LYS A 264 5.33 3.56 28.25
CA LYS A 264 6.36 4.28 27.50
C LYS A 264 6.19 4.03 26.01
N LYS A 265 6.33 5.09 25.22
CA LYS A 265 6.23 5.05 23.76
C LYS A 265 7.54 5.49 23.13
N GLN A 266 7.97 4.77 22.11
CA GLN A 266 9.14 5.11 21.31
C GLN A 266 8.82 6.25 20.34
N VAL A 267 9.57 7.36 20.41
CA VAL A 267 9.36 8.51 19.54
C VAL A 267 10.69 8.96 18.92
N ASN A 268 10.73 9.06 17.60
CA ASN A 268 11.73 9.84 16.87
C ASN A 268 11.12 10.77 15.81
N ALA A 269 9.79 10.74 15.67
CA ALA A 269 9.05 11.45 14.67
C ALA A 269 7.72 11.96 15.27
N PHE A 270 7.27 13.12 14.83
CA PHE A 270 5.91 13.56 15.12
C PHE A 270 5.41 14.51 14.06
N TYR A 271 4.12 14.44 13.78
CA TYR A 271 3.43 15.44 13.00
C TYR A 271 2.80 16.48 13.90
N VAL A 272 2.78 17.71 13.42
CA VAL A 272 1.93 18.77 13.97
C VAL A 272 1.08 19.32 12.83
N TYR A 273 -0.22 19.35 13.05
CA TYR A 273 -1.22 19.91 12.14
C TYR A 273 -1.80 21.17 12.77
N HIS A 274 -1.90 22.20 11.95
CA HIS A 274 -2.61 23.44 12.22
C HIS A 274 -3.96 23.44 11.50
N ILE A 275 -4.78 24.44 11.82
CA ILE A 275 -6.06 24.65 11.15
C ILE A 275 -5.79 24.99 9.67
N ASN A 276 -6.42 24.24 8.77
CA ASN A 276 -6.35 24.43 7.33
C ASN A 276 -7.09 25.72 6.93
N GLY A 277 -6.37 26.66 6.32
CA GLY A 277 -6.84 28.03 6.09
C GLY A 277 -6.99 28.87 7.38
N GLY A 278 -6.39 28.43 8.49
CA GLY A 278 -6.33 29.17 9.76
C GLY A 278 -5.29 30.30 9.75
N ASN A 279 -5.24 31.09 10.83
CA ASN A 279 -4.29 32.19 10.95
C ASN A 279 -2.85 31.67 11.08
N GLU A 280 -2.02 31.95 10.08
CA GLU A 280 -0.64 31.49 10.02
C GLU A 280 0.24 32.07 11.13
N THR A 281 -0.11 33.25 11.64
CA THR A 281 0.62 33.88 12.75
C THR A 281 0.45 33.13 14.09
N ALA A 282 -0.56 32.25 14.18
CA ALA A 282 -0.84 31.41 15.33
C ALA A 282 -0.09 30.06 15.31
N ARG A 283 0.68 29.76 14.26
CA ARG A 283 1.45 28.51 14.15
C ARG A 283 2.66 28.50 15.11
N LEU A 284 3.17 27.31 15.46
CA LEU A 284 4.36 27.22 16.30
C LEU A 284 5.56 27.83 15.57
N LYS A 285 6.35 28.67 16.23
CA LYS A 285 7.59 29.23 15.67
C LYS A 285 8.81 28.65 16.36
N ASN A 286 8.88 28.79 17.68
CA ASN A 286 9.97 28.35 18.52
C ASN A 286 9.42 27.41 19.58
N PHE A 287 9.90 26.16 19.61
CA PHE A 287 9.43 25.18 20.59
C PHE A 287 10.45 24.07 20.84
N THR A 288 10.28 23.36 21.95
CA THR A 288 11.11 22.22 22.34
C THR A 288 10.21 21.01 22.55
N LEU A 289 10.55 19.88 21.90
CA LEU A 289 9.98 18.60 22.28
C LEU A 289 10.63 18.14 23.58
N GLN A 290 9.81 17.78 24.56
CA GLN A 290 10.24 17.27 25.84
C GLN A 290 9.60 15.91 26.13
N GLY A 291 10.34 15.08 26.87
CA GLY A 291 9.89 13.76 27.35
C GLY A 291 9.98 13.66 28.87
N SER A 292 9.09 12.89 29.48
CA SER A 292 9.10 12.65 30.92
C SER A 292 8.59 11.25 31.26
N ASP A 293 9.10 10.68 32.34
CA ASP A 293 8.62 9.42 32.91
C ASP A 293 7.57 9.63 34.02
N ASN A 294 7.54 10.80 34.65
CA ASN A 294 6.70 11.07 35.81
C ASN A 294 5.79 12.30 35.66
N GLY A 295 5.96 13.10 34.60
CA GLY A 295 5.20 14.32 34.33
C GLY A 295 5.72 15.57 35.05
N ASN A 296 6.76 15.45 35.89
CA ASN A 296 7.35 16.54 36.66
C ASN A 296 8.77 16.88 36.18
N ASP A 297 9.59 15.86 35.92
CA ASP A 297 10.96 16.01 35.45
C ASP A 297 11.00 15.84 33.93
N TRP A 298 11.39 16.91 33.23
CA TRP A 298 11.33 16.96 31.76
C TRP A 298 12.73 17.03 31.16
N ALA A 299 13.01 16.12 30.23
CA ALA A 299 14.20 16.14 29.41
C ALA A 299 13.92 16.85 28.08
N ASP A 300 14.75 17.82 27.71
CA ASP A 300 14.74 18.44 26.38
C ASP A 300 15.27 17.43 25.35
N ILE A 301 14.39 16.96 24.46
CA ILE A 301 14.76 15.99 23.42
C ILE A 301 15.34 16.72 22.21
N LYS A 302 14.62 17.73 21.71
CA LYS A 302 15.05 18.54 20.56
C LYS A 302 14.37 19.90 20.55
N THR A 303 15.15 20.95 20.30
CA THR A 303 14.65 22.32 20.14
C THR A 303 14.59 22.70 18.67
N TYR A 304 13.49 23.34 18.29
CA TYR A 304 13.22 23.88 16.96
C TYR A 304 13.08 25.40 17.07
N ASN A 305 13.86 26.12 16.26
CA ASN A 305 13.83 27.57 16.20
C ASN A 305 13.41 28.02 14.79
N ASP A 306 12.64 29.10 14.73
CA ASP A 306 12.21 29.77 13.49
C ASP A 306 11.62 28.80 12.45
N VAL A 307 10.77 27.87 12.89
CA VAL A 307 10.20 26.81 12.04
C VAL A 307 9.40 27.38 10.89
N GLN A 308 9.90 27.22 9.66
CA GLN A 308 9.18 27.59 8.45
C GLN A 308 8.16 26.50 8.10
N TRP A 309 6.91 26.89 7.90
CA TRP A 309 5.82 25.99 7.54
C TRP A 309 5.55 26.08 6.05
N LEU A 310 5.67 24.95 5.34
CA LEU A 310 5.36 24.86 3.91
C LEU A 310 3.87 24.56 3.64
N ASP A 311 3.18 24.01 4.65
CA ASP A 311 1.77 23.65 4.60
C ASP A 311 1.16 23.84 6.00
N TYR A 312 -0.15 23.56 6.15
CA TYR A 312 -0.81 23.56 7.45
C TYR A 312 -0.33 22.42 8.37
N TYR A 313 0.52 21.51 7.89
CA TYR A 313 1.11 20.45 8.70
C TYR A 313 2.58 20.22 8.34
N GLN A 314 3.32 19.61 9.27
CA GLN A 314 4.72 19.26 9.05
C GLN A 314 5.16 18.06 9.89
N LEU A 315 6.01 17.21 9.29
CA LEU A 315 6.75 16.16 9.98
C LEU A 315 8.00 16.73 10.63
N PHE A 316 8.20 16.43 11.91
CA PHE A 316 9.43 16.70 12.63
C PHE A 316 10.15 15.39 12.91
N TYR A 317 11.36 15.25 12.38
CA TYR A 317 12.20 14.06 12.57
C TYR A 317 13.43 14.38 13.43
N MET A 318 13.72 13.48 14.37
CA MET A 318 14.79 13.66 15.37
C MET A 318 16.01 12.78 15.12
N GLY A 319 15.90 11.75 14.28
CA GLY A 319 16.95 10.77 14.01
C GLY A 319 17.12 9.73 15.13
N LYS A 320 17.06 10.15 16.39
CA LYS A 320 17.20 9.26 17.56
C LYS A 320 15.84 8.91 18.16
N ILE A 321 15.63 7.62 18.43
CA ILE A 321 14.49 7.12 19.22
C ILE A 321 14.74 7.41 20.70
N VAL A 322 13.74 8.03 21.33
CA VAL A 322 13.61 8.16 22.78
C VAL A 322 12.37 7.41 23.25
N ASP A 323 12.29 7.10 24.54
CA ASP A 323 11.21 6.29 25.11
C ASP A 323 10.74 6.86 26.46
N TYR A 324 9.52 7.41 26.47
CA TYR A 324 8.95 8.14 27.61
C TYR A 324 7.44 7.87 27.75
N LEU A 325 6.93 8.02 28.97
CA LEU A 325 5.50 7.92 29.28
C LEU A 325 4.73 9.18 28.86
N TYR A 326 5.39 10.35 28.90
CA TYR A 326 4.84 11.65 28.53
C TYR A 326 5.64 12.28 27.41
N TYR A 327 4.94 12.93 26.49
CA TYR A 327 5.51 13.80 25.47
C TYR A 327 4.83 15.16 25.50
N ARG A 328 5.61 16.23 25.40
CA ARG A 328 5.13 17.61 25.46
C ARG A 328 5.81 18.50 24.43
N LEU A 329 5.04 19.36 23.78
CA LEU A 329 5.57 20.51 23.06
C LEU A 329 5.62 21.71 24.02
N TYR A 330 6.83 22.16 24.36
CA TYR A 330 7.05 23.39 25.12
C TYR A 330 7.28 24.55 24.16
N ILE A 331 6.27 25.39 24.00
CA ILE A 331 6.15 26.39 22.95
C ILE A 331 6.60 27.74 23.50
N LYS A 332 7.72 28.24 22.97
CA LYS A 332 8.35 29.50 23.40
C LYS A 332 7.72 30.70 22.71
N SER A 333 7.34 30.58 21.43
CA SER A 333 6.66 31.65 20.71
C SER A 333 5.96 31.15 19.43
N ASN A 334 5.06 31.98 18.91
CA ASN A 334 4.47 31.88 17.58
C ASN A 334 4.97 33.04 16.68
N TYR A 335 4.24 33.34 15.61
CA TYR A 335 4.54 34.38 14.62
C TYR A 335 3.86 35.74 14.90
N GLY A 336 3.52 36.03 16.16
CA GLY A 336 3.00 37.34 16.58
C GLY A 336 1.49 37.37 16.83
N PHE A 337 0.81 36.23 16.83
CA PHE A 337 -0.58 36.15 17.29
C PHE A 337 -0.66 36.07 18.82
N SER A 338 -1.82 36.35 19.42
CA SER A 338 -1.98 36.29 20.87
C SER A 338 -1.91 34.86 21.43
N ARG A 339 -2.17 33.84 20.61
CA ARG A 339 -2.23 32.43 21.03
C ARG A 339 -1.62 31.49 20.01
N VAL A 340 -1.34 30.26 20.44
CA VAL A 340 -1.05 29.13 19.54
C VAL A 340 -2.28 28.25 19.41
N SER A 341 -2.53 27.73 18.21
CA SER A 341 -3.62 26.79 17.94
C SER A 341 -3.09 25.57 17.19
N ILE A 342 -3.40 24.37 17.68
CA ILE A 342 -2.95 23.11 17.10
C ILE A 342 -4.16 22.20 16.87
N ALA A 343 -4.35 21.79 15.62
CA ALA A 343 -5.43 20.91 15.20
C ALA A 343 -5.14 19.46 15.62
N GLU A 344 -3.92 18.97 15.40
CA GLU A 344 -3.54 17.60 15.78
C GLU A 344 -2.03 17.51 16.01
N ILE A 345 -1.61 16.65 16.94
CA ILE A 345 -0.23 16.23 17.17
C ILE A 345 -0.22 14.71 17.16
N ALA A 346 0.56 14.14 16.26
CA ALA A 346 0.69 12.70 16.17
C ALA A 346 2.13 12.26 16.35
N PHE A 347 2.43 11.70 17.52
CA PHE A 347 3.73 11.12 17.83
C PHE A 347 3.88 9.73 17.23
N GLY A 348 5.13 9.35 16.97
CA GLY A 348 5.45 8.07 16.38
C GLY A 348 6.94 7.85 16.21
N TYR A 349 7.28 6.78 15.49
CA TYR A 349 8.66 6.55 15.09
C TYR A 349 8.76 6.10 13.63
N ILE A 350 9.84 6.55 13.00
CA ILE A 350 10.27 6.16 11.67
C ILE A 350 11.61 5.43 11.81
N GLU A 351 11.64 4.16 11.43
CA GLU A 351 12.84 3.33 11.43
C GLU A 351 13.22 2.97 10.00
N HIS A 352 14.45 3.31 9.61
CA HIS A 352 15.02 2.95 8.32
C HIS A 352 16.01 1.80 8.51
N ILE A 353 15.68 0.64 7.96
CA ILE A 353 16.42 -0.61 8.13
C ILE A 353 17.07 -1.03 6.82
N VAL A 354 18.36 -1.35 6.88
CA VAL A 354 19.08 -2.06 5.82
C VAL A 354 19.17 -3.52 6.25
N ASN A 355 18.51 -4.41 5.51
CA ASN A 355 18.66 -5.85 5.69
C ASN A 355 19.81 -6.34 4.81
N ASP A 356 20.85 -6.92 5.39
CA ASP A 356 21.91 -7.62 4.68
C ASP A 356 21.37 -8.95 4.16
N ILE A 357 21.47 -9.16 2.85
CA ILE A 357 21.05 -10.39 2.17
C ILE A 357 22.32 -11.24 1.91
N PRO A 358 22.59 -12.27 2.72
CA PRO A 358 23.87 -12.96 2.68
C PRO A 358 24.10 -13.78 1.39
N VAL A 359 23.02 -14.27 0.77
CA VAL A 359 23.08 -15.01 -0.50
C VAL A 359 22.06 -14.46 -1.49
N ILE A 360 22.51 -14.14 -2.70
CA ILE A 360 21.62 -13.83 -3.82
C ILE A 360 21.00 -15.14 -4.31
N SER A 361 19.78 -15.43 -3.85
CA SER A 361 18.99 -16.57 -4.30
C SER A 361 17.61 -16.13 -4.75
N ARG A 362 16.93 -16.95 -5.57
CA ARG A 362 15.54 -16.72 -5.96
C ARG A 362 14.63 -16.59 -4.73
N ASN A 363 14.87 -17.42 -3.71
CA ASN A 363 14.09 -17.40 -2.47
C ASN A 363 14.30 -16.09 -1.70
N ASN A 364 15.55 -15.63 -1.53
CA ASN A 364 15.82 -14.36 -0.85
C ASN A 364 15.30 -13.15 -1.64
N PHE A 365 15.38 -13.20 -2.97
CA PHE A 365 14.79 -12.16 -3.82
C PHE A 365 13.27 -12.08 -3.66
N ILE A 366 12.58 -13.22 -3.60
CA ILE A 366 11.13 -13.27 -3.36
C ILE A 366 10.79 -12.81 -1.93
N SER A 367 11.54 -13.26 -0.92
CA SER A 367 11.23 -12.98 0.49
C SER A 367 11.55 -11.55 0.92
N TYR A 368 12.67 -10.98 0.43
CA TYR A 368 13.24 -9.73 0.93
C TYR A 368 13.32 -8.61 -0.12
N GLY A 369 13.12 -8.92 -1.39
CA GLY A 369 13.07 -7.90 -2.44
C GLY A 369 11.86 -6.98 -2.25
N GLN A 370 12.10 -5.69 -2.42
CA GLN A 370 11.10 -4.64 -2.26
C GLN A 370 10.38 -4.39 -3.57
N ASN A 371 9.06 -4.16 -3.54
CA ASN A 371 8.29 -3.87 -4.74
C ASN A 371 8.59 -2.45 -5.28
N GLU A 372 8.99 -1.56 -4.39
CA GLU A 372 9.40 -0.18 -4.65
C GLU A 372 10.44 0.23 -3.60
N ILE A 373 11.31 1.17 -3.93
CA ILE A 373 12.22 1.74 -2.94
C ILE A 373 11.65 3.09 -2.49
N LYS A 374 11.13 3.13 -1.26
CA LYS A 374 10.70 4.36 -0.59
C LYS A 374 11.83 4.93 0.26
N GLU A 375 11.76 6.23 0.55
CA GLU A 375 12.67 6.90 1.51
C GLU A 375 14.16 6.79 1.18
N LEU A 376 14.54 6.66 -0.10
CA LEU A 376 15.96 6.54 -0.50
C LEU A 376 16.81 7.78 -0.15
N HIS A 377 16.16 8.92 0.07
CA HIS A 377 16.80 10.16 0.52
C HIS A 377 17.11 10.18 2.03
N SER A 378 16.65 9.17 2.78
CA SER A 378 16.80 9.07 4.23
C SER A 378 18.08 8.36 4.63
N ILE A 379 18.51 8.60 5.87
CA ILE A 379 19.70 7.95 6.45
C ILE A 379 19.27 6.65 7.12
N TYR A 380 19.83 5.53 6.67
CA TYR A 380 19.57 4.20 7.23
C TYR A 380 20.63 3.87 8.28
N THR A 381 20.28 3.99 9.57
CA THR A 381 21.21 3.74 10.68
C THR A 381 21.12 2.33 11.24
N ASN A 382 20.05 1.60 10.95
CA ASN A 382 19.80 0.28 11.54
C ASN A 382 20.08 -0.80 10.50
N GLN A 383 21.00 -1.71 10.82
CA GLN A 383 21.33 -2.85 9.97
C GLN A 383 20.81 -4.13 10.64
N LYS A 384 20.02 -4.91 9.90
CA LYS A 384 19.58 -6.25 10.30
C LYS A 384 20.24 -7.31 9.42
N TYR A 385 20.47 -8.47 10.00
CA TYR A 385 21.03 -9.63 9.30
C TYR A 385 19.95 -10.70 9.22
N ILE A 386 19.76 -11.24 8.02
CA ILE A 386 18.81 -12.33 7.81
C ILE A 386 19.48 -13.65 8.19
N LEU A 387 18.85 -14.37 9.12
CA LEU A 387 19.22 -15.75 9.43
C LEU A 387 18.82 -16.66 8.28
N GLN A 388 19.74 -17.50 7.80
CA GLN A 388 19.44 -18.57 6.86
C GLN A 388 19.31 -19.88 7.62
N GLU A 389 18.32 -20.69 7.25
CA GLU A 389 18.12 -22.04 7.80
C GLU A 389 19.09 -23.07 7.18
N GLU A 390 19.89 -22.68 6.19
CA GLU A 390 20.81 -23.60 5.52
C GLU A 390 22.07 -23.80 6.37
N SER A 391 22.12 -24.95 7.03
CA SER A 391 23.33 -25.54 7.57
C SER A 391 24.17 -26.08 6.40
N SER A 392 25.32 -25.46 6.12
CA SER A 392 26.28 -26.04 5.20
C SER A 392 26.92 -27.25 5.88
N LYS A 393 26.96 -28.42 5.20
CA LYS A 393 27.87 -29.50 5.60
C LYS A 393 29.30 -29.06 5.31
N ASN A 394 30.15 -29.06 6.33
CA ASN A 394 31.59 -28.92 6.10
C ASN A 394 32.13 -30.16 5.37
N SER A 395 33.41 -30.13 4.96
CA SER A 395 34.09 -31.25 4.27
C SER A 395 34.12 -32.57 5.06
N GLU A 396 33.68 -32.56 6.32
CA GLU A 396 33.60 -33.71 7.23
C GLU A 396 32.15 -34.17 7.47
N GLY A 397 31.17 -33.57 6.80
CA GLY A 397 29.76 -33.94 6.90
C GLY A 397 29.03 -33.41 8.15
N LEU A 398 29.66 -32.54 8.93
CA LEU A 398 29.07 -31.89 10.10
C LEU A 398 28.27 -30.65 9.66
N TRP A 399 27.08 -30.49 10.25
CA TRP A 399 26.23 -29.31 10.05
C TRP A 399 26.82 -28.11 10.77
N THR A 400 27.15 -27.03 10.04
CA THR A 400 27.61 -25.78 10.65
C THR A 400 26.67 -24.63 10.30
N THR A 401 26.18 -23.91 11.32
CA THR A 401 25.59 -22.57 11.12
C THR A 401 26.74 -21.57 11.06
N GLN A 402 27.04 -21.01 9.89
CA GLN A 402 27.97 -19.87 9.81
C GLN A 402 27.27 -18.63 10.36
N LEU A 403 27.60 -18.28 11.61
CA LEU A 403 27.39 -16.93 12.12
C LEU A 403 28.52 -16.06 11.56
N ASP A 404 28.25 -15.33 10.48
CA ASP A 404 29.13 -14.25 10.04
C ASP A 404 29.03 -13.11 11.07
N ARG A 405 29.91 -13.17 12.07
CA ARG A 405 29.96 -12.30 13.26
C ARG A 405 29.93 -10.81 12.87
N LYS A 406 29.28 -9.92 13.65
CA LYS A 406 29.63 -9.60 15.04
C LYS A 406 28.44 -9.71 16.02
N PRO A 407 28.50 -10.61 17.03
CA PRO A 407 27.63 -10.50 18.19
C PRO A 407 28.14 -9.35 19.07
N LEU A 408 27.28 -8.38 19.36
CA LEU A 408 27.52 -7.42 20.43
C LEU A 408 26.73 -7.89 21.66
N SER A 409 27.48 -8.53 22.57
CA SER A 409 27.10 -9.10 23.86
C SER A 409 26.11 -10.27 23.88
N ILE A 410 26.63 -11.45 24.24
CA ILE A 410 25.95 -12.41 25.10
C ILE A 410 26.63 -12.26 26.47
N SER A 411 25.86 -11.91 27.52
CA SER A 411 26.33 -12.03 28.89
C SER A 411 25.79 -13.34 29.47
N PHE A 412 26.68 -14.15 30.04
CA PHE A 412 26.29 -15.12 31.04
C PHE A 412 26.84 -14.63 32.38
N ASN A 413 25.91 -14.31 33.29
CA ASN A 413 25.96 -14.59 34.72
C ASN A 413 24.53 -14.58 35.24
#